data_AF-A0A3N6EUE1-F1
#
_entry.id   AF-A0A3N6EUE1-F1
#
_cell.length_a   1.000
_cell.length_b   1.000
_cell.length_c   1.000
_cell.angle_alpha   90.00
_cell.angle_beta   90.00
_cell.angle_gamma   90.00
#
_symmetry.space_group_name_H-M   'P 1'
#
loop_
_entity.id
_entity.type
_entity.pdbx_description
1 polymer ?
#
loop_
_entity_poly.entity_id
_entity_poly.type
_entity_poly.pdbx_seq_one_letter_code
_entity_poly.pdbx_strand_id
1 'polypeptide(L)'
;MLDLNRITAGYDRRDPVVRDVSLHVGPGEAVGLLGPSGCGKSTLARVAALLHRPDAGTMTLDGTVVRGWRHRAPREQRTSVGVVFQQPRLSADPRLSLRELIAQPLRATGRRAEVPARLAELAPRVGLSEELLERRPHAVSDGQLQRACLARALVLRPKLLICDEMTAMLDASTTAALVAVVESYRAGSGAALLAVGHDQVLLERWCDRTVRWTAEDADAPLAAAR
;
A
#
# COMPACT_ATOMS: atom_id res chain seq x y z
N MET A 1 9.36 -4.76 -10.75
CA MET A 1 9.22 -4.14 -9.43
C MET A 1 9.55 -2.65 -9.48
N LEU A 2 9.58 -1.95 -8.34
CA LEU A 2 9.55 -0.49 -8.23
C LEU A 2 10.95 0.13 -8.11
N ASP A 3 11.18 1.20 -8.88
CA ASP A 3 12.35 2.08 -8.73
C ASP A 3 11.91 3.53 -8.67
N LEU A 4 12.27 4.22 -7.59
CA LEU A 4 12.13 5.65 -7.39
C LEU A 4 13.54 6.24 -7.42
N ASN A 5 13.80 7.15 -8.33
CA ASN A 5 15.11 7.74 -8.52
C ASN A 5 15.02 9.27 -8.42
N ARG A 6 15.65 9.83 -7.37
CA ARG A 6 15.76 11.27 -7.10
C ARG A 6 14.40 11.98 -7.07
N ILE A 7 13.45 11.38 -6.36
CA ILE A 7 12.08 11.87 -6.24
C ILE A 7 12.04 13.11 -5.35
N THR A 8 11.50 14.19 -5.90
CA THR A 8 11.06 15.36 -5.13
C THR A 8 9.55 15.49 -5.28
N ALA A 9 8.82 15.63 -4.18
CA ALA A 9 7.36 15.69 -4.19
C ALA A 9 6.80 16.46 -2.98
N GLY A 10 5.74 17.24 -3.20
CA GLY A 10 4.99 17.92 -2.16
C GLY A 10 3.58 18.31 -2.60
N TYR A 11 2.80 18.82 -1.66
CA TYR A 11 1.48 19.40 -1.97
C TYR A 11 1.60 20.85 -2.46
N ASP A 12 2.63 21.56 -2.01
CA ASP A 12 3.11 22.81 -2.59
C ASP A 12 4.46 22.55 -3.27
N ARG A 13 4.60 23.00 -4.52
CA ARG A 13 5.86 22.87 -5.29
C ARG A 13 6.99 23.72 -4.70
N ARG A 14 6.66 24.78 -3.96
CA ARG A 14 7.63 25.67 -3.32
C ARG A 14 8.16 25.11 -2.00
N ASP A 15 7.42 24.19 -1.40
CA ASP A 15 7.79 23.52 -0.15
C ASP A 15 7.58 22.01 -0.28
N PRO A 16 8.45 21.33 -1.04
CA PRO A 16 8.34 19.89 -1.20
C PRO A 16 8.65 19.18 0.11
N VAL A 17 7.81 18.20 0.45
CA VAL A 17 7.90 17.40 1.68
C VAL A 17 8.96 16.29 1.54
N VAL A 18 9.19 15.84 0.31
CA VAL A 18 10.18 14.84 -0.08
C VAL A 18 11.13 15.49 -1.08
N ARG A 19 12.44 15.36 -0.89
CA ARG A 19 13.47 15.98 -1.74
C ARG A 19 14.55 14.95 -2.06
N ASP A 20 14.83 14.79 -3.35
CA ASP A 20 15.92 13.96 -3.89
C ASP A 20 16.00 12.51 -3.34
N VAL A 21 14.87 11.88 -3.08
CA VAL A 21 14.84 10.54 -2.48
C VAL A 21 14.85 9.43 -3.53
N SER A 22 15.73 8.46 -3.33
CA SER A 22 15.76 7.23 -4.12
C SER A 22 15.36 6.03 -3.26
N LEU A 23 14.53 5.15 -3.83
CA LEU A 23 14.08 3.93 -3.19
C LEU A 23 13.87 2.85 -4.23
N HIS A 24 14.48 1.70 -4.00
CA HIS A 24 14.30 0.50 -4.79
C HIS A 24 13.53 -0.55 -4.00
N VAL A 25 12.63 -1.28 -4.65
CA VAL A 25 11.96 -2.46 -4.06
C VAL A 25 11.96 -3.56 -5.12
N GLY A 26 12.73 -4.62 -4.88
CA GLY A 26 12.93 -5.86 -5.63
C GLY A 26 11.65 -6.65 -5.94
N PRO A 27 11.61 -7.54 -6.96
CA PRO A 27 10.49 -8.47 -7.13
C PRO A 27 10.48 -9.44 -5.95
N GLY A 28 9.32 -9.65 -5.33
CA GLY A 28 9.21 -10.49 -4.14
C GLY A 28 9.84 -9.91 -2.87
N GLU A 29 10.62 -8.83 -2.96
CA GLU A 29 11.27 -8.17 -1.81
C GLU A 29 10.24 -7.40 -0.97
N ALA A 30 10.41 -7.42 0.35
CA ALA A 30 9.79 -6.50 1.29
C ALA A 30 10.78 -5.50 1.83
N VAL A 31 10.42 -4.23 1.66
CA VAL A 31 11.19 -3.11 2.17
C VAL A 31 10.33 -2.36 3.18
N GLY A 32 10.84 -2.24 4.40
CA GLY A 32 10.28 -1.41 5.45
C GLY A 32 10.81 0.02 5.36
N LEU A 33 9.95 1.02 5.18
CA LEU A 33 10.30 2.43 5.22
C LEU A 33 10.01 3.00 6.62
N LEU A 34 11.07 3.16 7.41
CA LEU A 34 11.01 3.66 8.78
C LEU A 34 11.28 5.16 8.81
N GLY A 35 10.53 5.92 9.60
CA GLY A 35 10.90 7.31 9.88
C GLY A 35 9.88 8.03 10.76
N PRO A 36 10.19 9.22 11.28
CA PRO A 36 9.29 10.00 12.13
C PRO A 36 7.96 10.33 11.44
N SER A 37 6.90 10.53 12.22
CA SER A 37 5.64 11.08 11.70
C SER A 37 5.88 12.44 11.04
N GLY A 38 5.30 12.66 9.86
CA GLY A 38 5.43 13.93 9.14
C GLY A 38 6.66 14.07 8.23
N CYS A 39 7.60 13.11 8.19
CA CYS A 39 8.81 13.22 7.36
C CYS A 39 8.61 12.91 5.86
N GLY A 40 7.37 12.82 5.38
CA GLY A 40 7.07 12.61 3.96
C GLY A 40 6.90 11.15 3.50
N LYS A 41 6.98 10.15 4.40
CA LYS A 41 6.82 8.72 4.03
C LYS A 41 5.52 8.44 3.27
N SER A 42 4.38 8.95 3.77
CA SER A 42 3.08 8.78 3.10
C SER A 42 2.99 9.56 1.78
N THR A 43 3.80 10.60 1.58
CA THR A 43 3.92 11.28 0.28
C THR A 43 4.66 10.38 -0.71
N LEU A 44 5.77 9.77 -0.31
CA LEU A 44 6.50 8.81 -1.15
C LEU A 44 5.65 7.57 -1.44
N ALA A 45 4.93 7.05 -0.45
CA ALA A 45 3.99 5.93 -0.63
C ALA A 45 2.92 6.27 -1.67
N ARG A 46 2.38 7.50 -1.64
CA ARG A 46 1.42 7.98 -2.66
C ARG A 46 2.06 8.14 -4.04
N VAL A 47 3.33 8.52 -4.13
CA VAL A 47 4.07 8.55 -5.40
C VAL A 47 4.22 7.13 -5.96
N ALA A 48 4.71 6.20 -5.14
CA ALA A 48 4.86 4.79 -5.49
C ALA A 48 3.53 4.13 -5.89
N ALA A 49 2.43 4.55 -5.27
CA ALA A 49 1.07 4.13 -5.57
C ALA A 49 0.47 4.77 -6.83
N LEU A 50 1.21 5.61 -7.56
CA LEU A 50 0.74 6.39 -8.71
C LEU A 50 -0.34 7.44 -8.36
N LEU A 51 -0.57 7.73 -7.08
CA LEU A 51 -1.62 8.64 -6.60
C LEU A 51 -1.15 10.10 -6.53
N HIS A 52 0.15 10.32 -6.48
CA HIS A 52 0.77 11.64 -6.45
C HIS A 52 1.86 11.71 -7.51
N ARG A 53 1.85 12.76 -8.35
CA ARG A 53 2.89 12.97 -9.35
C ARG A 53 4.06 13.68 -8.67
N PRO A 54 5.29 13.17 -8.79
CA PRO A 54 6.45 13.87 -8.25
C PRO A 54 6.76 15.13 -9.07
N ASP A 55 7.30 16.13 -8.41
CA ASP A 55 7.73 17.40 -9.00
C ASP A 55 9.03 17.25 -9.81
N ALA A 56 9.91 16.35 -9.37
CA ALA A 56 11.14 15.96 -10.04
C ALA A 56 11.47 14.47 -9.79
N GLY A 57 12.42 13.95 -10.55
CA GLY A 57 12.85 12.55 -10.47
C GLY A 57 12.12 11.64 -11.47
N THR A 58 12.46 10.35 -11.41
CA THR A 58 11.88 9.33 -12.30
C THR A 58 11.39 8.14 -11.49
N MET A 59 10.31 7.53 -11.96
CA MET A 59 9.76 6.31 -11.38
C MET A 59 9.63 5.25 -12.47
N THR A 60 10.07 4.04 -12.17
CA THR A 60 9.83 2.86 -13.01
C THR A 60 9.06 1.80 -12.23
N LEU A 61 8.16 1.11 -12.93
CA LEU A 61 7.38 0.00 -12.39
C LEU A 61 7.48 -1.17 -13.37
N ASP A 62 7.98 -2.30 -12.90
CA ASP A 62 8.25 -3.48 -13.76
C ASP A 62 9.12 -3.12 -14.99
N GLY A 63 10.15 -2.30 -14.78
CA GLY A 63 11.05 -1.85 -15.84
C GLY A 63 10.45 -0.81 -16.80
N THR A 64 9.18 -0.45 -16.63
CA THR A 64 8.51 0.55 -17.47
C THR A 64 8.50 1.91 -16.78
N VAL A 65 9.00 2.93 -17.47
CA VAL A 65 8.96 4.32 -16.97
C VAL A 65 7.51 4.78 -16.81
N VAL A 66 7.16 5.27 -15.62
CA VAL A 66 5.84 5.83 -15.36
C VAL A 66 5.75 7.24 -15.93
N ARG A 67 4.76 7.46 -16.79
CA ARG A 67 4.49 8.76 -17.44
C ARG A 67 3.14 9.36 -17.05
N GLY A 68 2.32 8.62 -16.30
CA GLY A 68 0.98 9.03 -15.90
C GLY A 68 0.72 8.73 -14.43
N TRP A 69 -0.08 9.60 -13.80
CA TRP A 69 -0.48 9.48 -12.40
C TRP A 69 -1.98 9.66 -12.27
N ARG A 70 -2.57 9.14 -11.19
CA ARG A 70 -4.01 9.14 -10.94
C ARG A 70 -4.77 8.56 -12.14
N HIS A 71 -5.78 9.26 -12.63
CA HIS A 71 -6.57 8.84 -13.80
C HIS A 71 -5.76 8.77 -15.09
N ARG A 72 -4.59 9.44 -15.19
CA ARG A 72 -3.72 9.39 -16.37
C ARG A 72 -2.75 8.21 -16.38
N ALA A 73 -2.58 7.51 -15.26
CA ALA A 73 -1.77 6.29 -15.23
C ALA A 73 -2.44 5.19 -16.09
N PRO A 74 -1.69 4.41 -16.88
CA PRO A 74 -2.23 3.25 -17.58
C PRO A 74 -2.99 2.31 -16.64
N ARG A 75 -4.09 1.72 -17.13
CA ARG A 75 -4.92 0.79 -16.33
C ARG A 75 -4.08 -0.36 -15.78
N GLU A 76 -3.22 -0.94 -16.61
CA GLU A 76 -2.34 -2.05 -16.22
C GLU A 76 -1.46 -1.71 -15.01
N GLN A 77 -0.80 -0.54 -15.03
CA GLN A 77 0.03 -0.06 -13.91
C GLN A 77 -0.80 0.20 -12.65
N ARG A 78 -2.00 0.78 -12.77
CA ARG A 78 -2.87 0.99 -11.61
C ARG A 78 -3.34 -0.32 -10.98
N THR A 79 -3.56 -1.35 -11.79
CA THR A 79 -4.04 -2.65 -11.30
C THR A 79 -2.92 -3.54 -10.78
N SER A 80 -1.66 -3.26 -11.11
CA SER A 80 -0.50 -3.98 -10.58
C SER A 80 -0.06 -3.48 -9.20
N VAL A 81 -0.61 -2.36 -8.71
CA VAL A 81 -0.31 -1.79 -7.39
C VAL A 81 -1.55 -1.85 -6.50
N GLY A 82 -1.41 -2.46 -5.33
CA GLY A 82 -2.40 -2.46 -4.26
C GLY A 82 -1.94 -1.57 -3.11
N VAL A 83 -2.88 -0.87 -2.47
CA VAL A 83 -2.55 0.06 -1.37
C VAL A 83 -3.50 -0.14 -0.20
N VAL A 84 -2.92 -0.21 1.00
CA VAL A 84 -3.64 -0.22 2.28
C VAL A 84 -3.19 1.01 3.07
N PHE A 85 -4.13 1.89 3.40
CA PHE A 85 -3.86 3.13 4.12
C PHE A 85 -4.07 2.96 5.63
N GLN A 86 -3.48 3.88 6.38
CA GLN A 86 -3.57 3.97 7.84
C GLN A 86 -5.01 4.09 8.35
N GLN A 87 -5.83 4.92 7.68
CA GLN A 87 -7.18 5.25 8.13
C GLN A 87 -8.22 4.54 7.25
N PRO A 88 -8.70 3.34 7.65
CA PRO A 88 -9.65 2.57 6.85
C PRO A 88 -10.90 3.36 6.51
N ARG A 89 -11.45 4.11 7.48
CA ARG A 89 -12.67 4.91 7.34
C ARG A 89 -12.57 5.99 6.27
N LEU A 90 -11.42 6.68 6.16
CA LEU A 90 -11.22 7.70 5.13
C LEU A 90 -11.02 7.09 3.73
N SER A 91 -10.58 5.83 3.68
CA SER A 91 -10.36 5.12 2.41
C SER A 91 -11.59 4.35 1.91
N ALA A 92 -12.61 4.15 2.75
CA ALA A 92 -13.80 3.36 2.45
C ALA A 92 -15.00 4.25 2.12
N ASP A 93 -15.74 3.91 1.07
CA ASP A 93 -17.02 4.58 0.79
C ASP A 93 -18.06 4.08 1.81
N PRO A 94 -18.62 4.96 2.68
CA PRO A 94 -19.52 4.55 3.76
C PRO A 94 -20.86 3.98 3.27
N ARG A 95 -21.17 4.15 1.99
CA ARG A 95 -22.41 3.67 1.37
C ARG A 95 -22.33 2.20 0.93
N LEU A 96 -21.12 1.70 0.73
CA LEU A 96 -20.88 0.34 0.25
C LEU A 96 -20.83 -0.65 1.42
N SER A 97 -21.38 -1.85 1.23
CA SER A 97 -21.09 -2.95 2.16
C SER A 97 -19.62 -3.38 2.05
N LEU A 98 -19.11 -4.16 3.02
CA LEU A 98 -17.74 -4.69 2.93
C LEU A 98 -17.56 -5.57 1.69
N ARG A 99 -18.58 -6.35 1.30
CA ARG A 99 -18.62 -7.10 0.04
C ARG A 99 -18.40 -6.20 -1.16
N GLU A 100 -19.16 -5.10 -1.24
CA GLU A 100 -19.10 -4.15 -2.35
C GLU A 100 -17.78 -3.39 -2.38
N LEU A 101 -17.25 -3.04 -1.21
CA LEU A 101 -15.96 -2.39 -1.04
C LEU A 101 -14.82 -3.27 -1.61
N ILE A 102 -14.80 -4.56 -1.25
CA ILE A 102 -13.81 -5.52 -1.76
C ILE A 102 -13.99 -5.75 -3.26
N ALA A 103 -15.24 -5.79 -3.74
CA ALA A 103 -15.55 -6.03 -5.16
C ALA A 103 -15.30 -4.80 -6.07
N GLN A 104 -15.16 -3.60 -5.51
CA GLN A 104 -15.07 -2.35 -6.27
C GLN A 104 -13.96 -2.36 -7.34
N PRO A 105 -12.71 -2.80 -7.06
CA PRO A 105 -11.66 -2.83 -8.08
C PRO A 105 -11.95 -3.80 -9.23
N LEU A 106 -12.58 -4.94 -8.97
CA LEU A 106 -13.00 -5.88 -10.01
C LEU A 106 -14.07 -5.26 -10.91
N ARG A 107 -15.08 -4.60 -10.32
CA ARG A 107 -16.13 -3.91 -11.09
C ARG A 107 -15.55 -2.78 -11.95
N ALA A 108 -14.69 -1.95 -11.38
CA ALA A 108 -14.03 -0.84 -12.08
C ALA A 108 -13.12 -1.30 -13.24
N THR A 109 -12.69 -2.56 -13.21
CA THR A 109 -11.86 -3.16 -14.26
C THR A 109 -12.65 -4.10 -15.18
N GLY A 110 -13.99 -4.12 -15.12
CA GLY A 110 -14.81 -4.99 -15.99
C GLY A 110 -14.74 -6.49 -15.65
N ARG A 111 -14.17 -6.84 -14.49
CA ARG A 111 -13.97 -8.23 -14.00
C ARG A 111 -15.06 -8.67 -13.03
N ARG A 112 -16.30 -8.20 -13.24
CA ARG A 112 -17.43 -8.44 -12.32
C ARG A 112 -17.71 -9.94 -12.11
N ALA A 113 -17.52 -10.75 -13.14
CA ALA A 113 -17.74 -12.21 -13.07
C ALA A 113 -16.81 -12.91 -12.06
N GLU A 114 -15.66 -12.32 -11.73
CA GLU A 114 -14.69 -12.91 -10.78
C GLU A 114 -15.06 -12.64 -9.31
N VAL A 115 -16.01 -11.72 -9.04
CA VAL A 115 -16.35 -11.28 -7.68
C VAL A 115 -16.69 -12.43 -6.73
N PRO A 116 -17.54 -13.42 -7.09
CA PRO A 116 -17.88 -14.52 -6.18
C PRO A 116 -16.64 -15.35 -5.80
N ALA A 117 -15.82 -15.74 -6.79
CA ALA A 117 -14.63 -16.54 -6.57
C ALA A 117 -13.59 -15.79 -5.71
N ARG A 118 -13.39 -14.49 -5.96
CA ARG A 118 -12.43 -13.69 -5.19
C ARG A 118 -12.86 -13.43 -3.76
N LEU A 119 -14.15 -13.21 -3.52
CA LEU A 119 -14.66 -13.06 -2.15
C LEU A 119 -14.54 -14.36 -1.37
N ALA A 120 -14.90 -15.50 -1.97
CA ALA A 120 -14.73 -16.81 -1.36
C ALA A 120 -13.26 -17.12 -1.03
N GLU A 121 -12.31 -16.67 -1.88
CA GLU A 121 -10.87 -16.80 -1.63
C GLU A 121 -10.38 -15.90 -0.49
N LEU A 122 -10.76 -14.62 -0.49
CA LEU A 122 -10.13 -13.59 0.35
C LEU A 122 -10.81 -13.40 1.70
N ALA A 123 -12.14 -13.47 1.78
CA ALA A 123 -12.87 -13.17 3.01
C ALA A 123 -12.44 -14.08 4.18
N PRO A 124 -12.30 -15.41 4.00
CA PRO A 124 -11.81 -16.28 5.08
C PRO A 124 -10.36 -15.95 5.49
N ARG A 125 -9.50 -15.62 4.51
CA ARG A 125 -8.08 -15.29 4.78
C ARG A 125 -7.94 -14.06 5.65
N VAL A 126 -8.74 -13.02 5.39
CA VAL A 126 -8.75 -11.81 6.22
C VAL A 126 -9.66 -11.92 7.45
N GLY A 127 -10.27 -13.08 7.71
CA GLY A 127 -11.13 -13.30 8.87
C GLY A 127 -12.42 -12.46 8.84
N LEU A 128 -13.05 -12.36 7.67
CA LEU A 128 -14.38 -11.76 7.48
C LEU A 128 -15.40 -12.87 7.23
N SER A 129 -16.42 -12.95 8.10
CA SER A 129 -17.57 -13.85 7.91
C SER A 129 -18.53 -13.30 6.85
N GLU A 130 -19.40 -14.17 6.32
CA GLU A 130 -20.48 -13.75 5.40
C GLU A 130 -21.38 -12.67 6.02
N GLU A 131 -21.65 -12.75 7.32
CA GLU A 131 -22.42 -11.73 8.03
C GLU A 131 -21.71 -10.36 8.01
N LEU A 132 -20.40 -10.32 8.26
CA LEU A 132 -19.62 -9.08 8.21
C LEU A 132 -19.57 -8.50 6.79
N LEU A 133 -19.55 -9.35 5.76
CA LEU A 133 -19.51 -8.90 4.36
C LEU A 133 -20.75 -8.07 3.98
N GLU A 134 -21.90 -8.32 4.61
CA GLU A 134 -23.13 -7.55 4.37
C GLU A 134 -23.20 -6.25 5.17
N ARG A 135 -22.32 -6.07 6.17
CA ARG A 135 -22.29 -4.84 6.97
C ARG A 135 -21.63 -3.69 6.22
N ARG A 136 -21.98 -2.47 6.62
CA ARG A 136 -21.38 -1.22 6.15
C ARG A 136 -20.28 -0.73 7.11
N PRO A 137 -19.37 0.17 6.67
CA PRO A 137 -18.25 0.66 7.48
C PRO A 137 -18.62 1.23 8.87
N HIS A 138 -19.81 1.80 9.04
CA HIS A 138 -20.26 2.33 10.33
C HIS A 138 -20.71 1.24 11.32
N ALA A 139 -20.95 0.01 10.86
CA ALA A 139 -21.46 -1.10 11.66
C ALA A 139 -20.39 -2.15 12.01
N VAL A 140 -19.11 -1.81 11.83
CA VAL A 140 -17.95 -2.70 12.04
C VAL A 140 -16.82 -1.96 12.77
N SER A 141 -15.97 -2.73 13.45
CA SER A 141 -14.76 -2.19 14.09
C SER A 141 -13.73 -1.73 13.06
N ASP A 142 -12.78 -0.89 13.48
CA ASP A 142 -11.69 -0.44 12.61
C ASP A 142 -10.82 -1.59 12.12
N GLY A 143 -10.58 -2.60 12.97
CA GLY A 143 -9.88 -3.83 12.57
C GLY A 143 -10.62 -4.64 11.51
N GLN A 144 -11.94 -4.78 11.63
CA GLN A 144 -12.78 -5.43 10.61
C GLN A 144 -12.80 -4.65 9.29
N LEU A 145 -12.88 -3.33 9.36
CA LEU A 145 -12.82 -2.49 8.18
C LEU A 145 -11.42 -2.53 7.52
N GLN A 146 -10.35 -2.57 8.32
CA GLN A 146 -8.99 -2.69 7.80
C GLN A 146 -8.76 -4.04 7.09
N ARG A 147 -9.30 -5.13 7.62
CA ARG A 147 -9.33 -6.45 6.95
C ARG A 147 -10.02 -6.36 5.58
N ALA A 148 -11.14 -5.65 5.48
CA ALA A 148 -11.82 -5.42 4.21
C ALA A 148 -11.01 -4.53 3.26
N CYS A 149 -10.33 -3.49 3.76
CA CYS A 149 -9.43 -2.66 2.98
C CYS A 149 -8.22 -3.45 2.44
N LEU A 150 -7.65 -4.36 3.24
CA LEU A 150 -6.61 -5.28 2.81
C LEU A 150 -7.13 -6.23 1.72
N ALA A 151 -8.28 -6.88 1.94
CA ALA A 151 -8.90 -7.73 0.92
C ALA A 151 -9.17 -6.96 -0.39
N ARG A 152 -9.65 -5.71 -0.31
CA ARG A 152 -9.83 -4.82 -1.47
C ARG A 152 -8.50 -4.58 -2.20
N ALA A 153 -7.40 -4.33 -1.48
CA ALA A 153 -6.09 -4.12 -2.08
C ALA A 153 -5.58 -5.39 -2.80
N LEU A 154 -5.86 -6.58 -2.25
CA LEU A 154 -5.41 -7.86 -2.78
C LEU A 154 -6.28 -8.43 -3.90
N VAL A 155 -7.51 -7.94 -4.07
CA VAL A 155 -8.52 -8.54 -4.97
C VAL A 155 -8.08 -8.66 -6.42
N LEU A 156 -7.24 -7.72 -6.90
CA LEU A 156 -6.72 -7.72 -8.26
C LEU A 156 -5.43 -8.53 -8.43
N ARG A 157 -4.90 -9.13 -7.36
CA ARG A 157 -3.56 -9.75 -7.29
C ARG A 157 -2.46 -8.77 -7.72
N PRO A 158 -2.27 -7.65 -6.99
CA PRO A 158 -1.23 -6.69 -7.32
C PRO A 158 0.17 -7.32 -7.18
N LYS A 159 1.09 -6.93 -8.07
CA LYS A 159 2.50 -7.31 -8.00
C LYS A 159 3.29 -6.49 -6.99
N LEU A 160 2.79 -5.30 -6.64
CA LEU A 160 3.34 -4.44 -5.60
C LEU A 160 2.23 -4.13 -4.59
N LEU A 161 2.44 -4.49 -3.33
CA LEU A 161 1.59 -4.08 -2.23
C LEU A 161 2.27 -2.94 -1.45
N ILE A 162 1.54 -1.87 -1.19
CA ILE A 162 2.00 -0.75 -0.37
C ILE A 162 1.13 -0.68 0.88
N CYS A 163 1.76 -0.75 2.05
CA CYS A 163 1.11 -0.69 3.34
C CYS A 163 1.54 0.59 4.05
N ASP A 164 0.73 1.65 4.01
CA ASP A 164 1.02 2.95 4.60
C ASP A 164 0.46 3.02 6.02
N GLU A 165 1.29 2.72 7.02
CA GLU A 165 0.92 2.70 8.45
C GLU A 165 -0.32 1.85 8.75
N MET A 166 -0.47 0.72 8.04
CA MET A 166 -1.69 -0.08 8.06
C MET A 166 -2.06 -0.67 9.44
N THR A 167 -1.14 -0.65 10.41
CA THR A 167 -1.28 -1.23 11.75
C THR A 167 -1.26 -0.19 12.87
N ALA A 168 -1.08 1.11 12.58
CA ALA A 168 -0.74 2.13 13.57
C ALA A 168 -1.81 2.40 14.65
N MET A 169 -3.05 1.93 14.46
CA MET A 169 -4.19 2.15 15.36
C MET A 169 -4.91 0.85 15.72
N LEU A 170 -4.21 -0.29 15.61
CA LEU A 170 -4.78 -1.61 15.84
C LEU A 170 -4.12 -2.28 17.03
N ASP A 171 -4.89 -3.12 17.73
CA ASP A 171 -4.35 -3.97 18.78
C ASP A 171 -3.35 -4.99 18.21
N ALA A 172 -2.47 -5.51 19.07
CA ALA A 172 -1.39 -6.42 18.67
C ALA A 172 -1.91 -7.69 17.97
N SER A 173 -3.08 -8.21 18.39
CA SER A 173 -3.64 -9.43 17.80
C SER A 173 -4.18 -9.19 16.39
N THR A 174 -4.86 -8.06 16.16
CA THR A 174 -5.31 -7.66 14.81
C THR A 174 -4.14 -7.35 13.90
N THR A 175 -3.10 -6.68 14.41
CA THR A 175 -1.86 -6.40 13.69
C THR A 175 -1.20 -7.71 13.22
N ALA A 176 -1.00 -8.67 14.13
CA ALA A 176 -0.41 -9.96 13.78
C ALA A 176 -1.23 -10.72 12.72
N ALA A 177 -2.56 -10.70 12.83
CA ALA A 177 -3.43 -11.34 11.85
C ALA A 177 -3.31 -10.71 10.45
N LEU A 178 -3.28 -9.37 10.35
CA LEU A 178 -3.14 -8.68 9.07
C LEU A 178 -1.76 -8.90 8.44
N VAL A 179 -0.71 -8.85 9.25
CA VAL A 179 0.68 -9.14 8.82
C VAL A 179 0.77 -10.55 8.25
N ALA A 180 0.20 -11.55 8.93
CA ALA A 180 0.20 -12.93 8.46
C ALA A 180 -0.50 -13.09 7.09
N VAL A 181 -1.59 -12.35 6.84
CA VAL A 181 -2.23 -12.34 5.52
C VAL A 181 -1.32 -11.78 4.45
N VAL A 182 -0.62 -10.68 4.73
CA VAL A 182 0.33 -10.07 3.80
C VAL A 182 1.49 -11.01 3.50
N GLU A 183 2.07 -11.65 4.51
CA GLU A 183 3.16 -12.61 4.35
C GLU A 183 2.73 -13.82 3.51
N SER A 184 1.57 -14.40 3.82
CA SER A 184 1.01 -15.51 3.05
C SER A 184 0.73 -15.12 1.60
N TYR A 185 0.18 -13.92 1.37
CA TYR A 185 -0.05 -13.38 0.03
C TYR A 185 1.27 -13.24 -0.75
N ARG A 186 2.30 -12.66 -0.15
CA ARG A 186 3.62 -12.49 -0.78
C ARG A 186 4.25 -13.84 -1.12
N ALA A 187 4.27 -14.77 -0.17
CA ALA A 187 4.85 -16.10 -0.37
C ALA A 187 4.16 -16.86 -1.53
N GLY A 188 2.84 -16.72 -1.68
CA GLY A 188 2.09 -17.38 -2.76
C GLY A 188 2.09 -16.66 -4.10
N SER A 189 2.36 -15.35 -4.15
CA SER A 189 2.24 -14.54 -5.38
C SER A 189 3.56 -13.98 -5.92
N GLY A 190 4.62 -13.97 -5.11
CA GLY A 190 5.87 -13.27 -5.43
C GLY A 190 5.72 -11.74 -5.44
N ALA A 191 4.66 -11.20 -4.83
CA ALA A 191 4.44 -9.76 -4.78
C ALA A 191 5.53 -9.06 -3.94
N ALA A 192 6.01 -7.94 -4.47
CA ALA A 192 6.84 -7.00 -3.75
C ALA A 192 6.01 -6.26 -2.68
N LEU A 193 6.65 -5.84 -1.59
CA LEU A 193 6.01 -5.10 -0.50
C LEU A 193 6.82 -3.86 -0.15
N LEU A 194 6.13 -2.72 -0.08
CA LEU A 194 6.61 -1.52 0.58
C LEU A 194 5.77 -1.29 1.84
N ALA A 195 6.33 -1.58 3.00
CA ALA A 195 5.69 -1.34 4.30
C ALA A 195 6.21 -0.04 4.90
N VAL A 196 5.34 0.94 5.11
CA VAL A 196 5.68 2.24 5.69
C VAL A 196 5.22 2.26 7.14
N GLY A 197 6.09 2.66 8.06
CA GLY A 197 5.79 2.67 9.48
C GLY A 197 6.77 3.45 10.32
N HIS A 198 6.50 3.48 11.63
CA HIS A 198 7.40 4.02 12.65
C HIS A 198 7.80 2.95 13.70
N ASP A 199 7.14 1.79 13.70
CA ASP A 199 7.49 0.65 14.55
C ASP A 199 8.62 -0.16 13.89
N GLN A 200 9.84 0.04 14.37
CA GLN A 200 11.02 -0.64 13.86
C GLN A 200 10.96 -2.16 14.09
N VAL A 201 10.51 -2.60 15.27
CA VAL A 201 10.46 -4.03 15.64
C VAL A 201 9.50 -4.77 14.71
N LEU A 202 8.33 -4.17 14.44
CA LEU A 202 7.38 -4.74 13.50
C LEU A 202 7.96 -4.82 12.08
N LEU A 203 8.56 -3.73 11.58
CA LEU A 203 9.13 -3.69 10.22
C LEU A 203 10.27 -4.69 10.04
N GLU A 204 11.18 -4.80 11.01
CA GLU A 204 12.29 -5.77 10.97
C GLU A 204 11.81 -7.22 11.01
N ARG A 205 10.63 -7.49 11.58
CA ARG A 205 10.08 -8.84 11.70
C ARG A 205 9.51 -9.41 10.40
N TRP A 206 8.98 -8.58 9.51
CA TRP A 206 8.25 -9.02 8.29
C TRP A 206 8.79 -8.43 6.97
N CYS A 207 9.79 -7.56 7.04
CA CYS A 207 10.49 -7.04 5.87
C CYS A 207 11.87 -7.66 5.74
N ASP A 208 12.31 -7.85 4.50
CA ASP A 208 13.63 -8.42 4.18
C ASP A 208 14.74 -7.41 4.51
N ARG A 209 14.44 -6.12 4.39
CA ARG A 209 15.28 -5.02 4.89
C ARG A 209 14.46 -3.80 5.27
N THR A 210 15.08 -2.92 6.05
CA THR A 210 14.51 -1.62 6.42
C THR A 210 15.38 -0.49 5.89
N VAL A 211 14.74 0.60 5.47
CA VAL A 211 15.38 1.86 5.07
C VAL A 211 14.89 2.92 6.02
N ARG A 212 15.82 3.61 6.69
CA ARG A 212 15.49 4.71 7.57
C ARG A 212 15.45 6.01 6.77
N TRP A 213 14.40 6.77 7.00
CA TRP A 213 14.20 8.10 6.49
C TRP A 213 14.34 9.08 7.66
N THR A 214 15.37 9.90 7.62
CA THR A 214 15.53 11.03 8.54
C THR A 214 15.18 12.34 7.84
N ALA A 215 14.68 13.33 8.58
CA ALA A 215 14.35 14.64 7.99
C ALA A 215 15.58 15.35 7.40
N GLU A 216 16.80 14.96 7.81
CA GLU A 216 18.06 15.44 7.26
C GLU A 216 18.38 14.86 5.87
N ASP A 217 17.84 13.67 5.53
CA ASP A 217 17.94 13.08 4.19
C ASP A 217 17.10 13.84 3.13
N ALA A 218 16.29 14.82 3.53
CA ALA A 218 15.67 15.75 2.61
C ALA A 218 16.69 16.76 2.01
N ASP A 219 17.91 16.84 2.57
CA ASP A 219 19.02 17.68 2.07
C ASP A 219 20.30 16.88 1.75
N ALA A 220 20.31 15.55 1.92
CA ALA A 220 21.50 14.72 1.65
C ALA A 220 21.17 13.45 0.84
N PRO A 221 21.96 13.11 -0.21
CA PRO A 221 21.78 11.86 -0.93
C PRO A 221 22.16 10.68 -0.03
N LEU A 222 21.19 9.82 0.27
CA LEU A 222 21.39 8.56 1.00
C LEU A 222 22.41 7.69 0.25
N ALA A 223 23.60 7.56 0.85
CA ALA A 223 24.66 6.71 0.36
C ALA A 223 24.20 5.24 0.40
N ALA A 224 24.39 4.54 -0.72
CA ALA A 224 24.23 3.09 -0.81
C ALA A 224 25.06 2.42 0.29
N ALA A 225 24.39 1.76 1.23
CA ALA A 225 25.05 0.84 2.14
C ALA A 225 25.72 -0.25 1.31
N ARG A 226 27.03 -0.37 1.48
CA ARG A 226 27.91 -1.34 0.83
C ARG A 226 27.58 -2.77 1.25
#